data_AF-A0A286CGU8-F1
#
_entry.id   AF-A0A286CGU8-F1
#
_cell.length_a   1.000
_cell.length_b   1.000
_cell.length_c   1.000
_cell.angle_alpha   90.00
_cell.angle_beta   90.00
_cell.angle_gamma   90.00
#
_symmetry.space_group_name_H-M   'P 1'
#
loop_
_entity.id
_entity.type
_entity.pdbx_description
1 polymer ?
#
loop_
_entity_poly.entity_id
_entity_poly.type
_entity_poly.pdbx_seq_one_letter_code
_entity_poly.pdbx_strand_id
1 'polypeptide(L)'
;MSADSPAGAAPAVSPARARWNLLFQGLQKMGRSLQLPIAVLPAAGILNRLGQPDVFGDDGLGWTNVSKVMVGAGGALLDGSLGLPLLFCVGVAIGMAKKADGSTALAAVAGFLVYFTVLRQFPEGCPEGSVAVPNVGCQVTDGDMTVTAFTFQNPGVFGGIVIGLLTAFFWARFHRTRLVDWLGFFNGRRLVPIIMAFVAILFAALCLWVWPPVGDALESFSDWMDGLEAWGAGVFGVANRALLVVGLHQFLNVPIWFQFGSFTKPDGTVVHGDINMFLAGDPDAGQFTSGFFPIMMFALPAAALAITHCARPERRKEVGGLMLSVALTSFVTGITEPIEYSFLFVAPVLYGVHAVLTGVSMAVTWGLGVHDGFSFSAGLIDYVINWNLATRPWLMIPIGLGFALVYYVIFRFAITKFDLGTPGREPAEDVEDSAKA
;
A
#
# COMPACT_ATOMS: atom_id res chain seq x y z
N MET A 1 23.23 1.59 60.00
CA MET A 1 21.78 1.59 59.78
C MET A 1 21.52 2.35 58.50
N SER A 2 21.55 1.65 57.37
CA SER A 2 21.26 2.22 56.06
C SER A 2 19.79 1.99 55.79
N ALA A 3 19.03 3.07 55.62
CA ALA A 3 17.61 3.00 55.29
C ALA A 3 17.46 2.69 53.80
N ASP A 4 16.93 1.51 53.50
CA ASP A 4 16.41 1.17 52.17
C ASP A 4 15.17 2.04 51.88
N SER A 5 15.25 2.87 50.85
CA SER A 5 14.08 3.51 50.25
C SER A 5 13.26 2.45 49.52
N PRO A 6 11.93 2.38 49.71
CA PRO A 6 11.12 1.40 48.99
C PRO A 6 10.98 1.85 47.53
N ALA A 7 11.42 0.98 46.62
CA ALA A 7 11.19 1.12 45.19
C ALA A 7 9.68 1.28 44.94
N GLY A 8 9.27 2.43 44.40
CA GLY A 8 7.89 2.71 44.04
C GLY A 8 7.40 1.68 43.03
N ALA A 9 6.38 0.91 43.41
CA ALA A 9 5.69 0.01 42.50
C ALA A 9 5.10 0.82 41.34
N ALA A 10 5.48 0.47 40.11
CA ALA A 10 4.90 1.06 38.90
C ALA A 10 3.36 0.90 38.94
N PRO A 11 2.59 1.95 38.60
CA PRO A 11 1.13 1.88 38.68
C PRO A 11 0.60 0.80 37.74
N ALA A 12 -0.24 -0.09 38.27
CA ALA A 12 -0.87 -1.16 37.50
C ALA A 12 -1.66 -0.58 36.32
N VAL A 13 -1.36 -1.04 35.10
CA VAL A 13 -2.03 -0.59 33.87
C VAL A 13 -3.52 -0.95 33.96
N SER A 14 -4.40 0.04 33.77
CA SER A 14 -5.85 -0.20 33.82
C SER A 14 -6.27 -1.20 32.71
N PRO A 15 -7.33 -2.02 32.93
CA PRO A 15 -7.79 -2.99 31.93
C PRO A 15 -8.12 -2.36 30.57
N ALA A 16 -8.62 -1.13 30.55
CA ALA A 16 -8.89 -0.37 29.34
C ALA A 16 -7.60 -0.01 28.59
N ARG A 17 -6.56 0.45 29.32
CA ARG A 17 -5.26 0.78 28.74
C ARG A 17 -4.52 -0.48 28.26
N ALA A 18 -4.67 -1.61 28.96
CA ALA A 18 -4.14 -2.89 28.52
C ALA A 18 -4.78 -3.37 27.22
N ARG A 19 -6.12 -3.30 27.10
CA ARG A 19 -6.86 -3.61 25.85
C ARG A 19 -6.45 -2.70 24.70
N TRP A 20 -6.33 -1.39 24.95
CA TRP A 20 -5.87 -0.44 23.94
C TRP A 20 -4.47 -0.77 23.46
N ASN A 21 -3.54 -1.06 24.37
CA ASN A 21 -2.17 -1.43 24.03
C ASN A 21 -2.11 -2.71 23.19
N LEU A 22 -2.93 -3.73 23.52
CA LEU A 22 -3.05 -4.96 22.74
C LEU A 22 -3.56 -4.71 21.32
N LEU A 23 -4.61 -3.89 21.19
CA LEU A 23 -5.16 -3.50 19.88
C LEU A 23 -4.12 -2.72 19.08
N PHE A 24 -3.47 -1.73 19.68
CA PHE A 24 -2.45 -0.90 19.03
C PHE A 24 -1.25 -1.73 18.54
N GLN A 25 -0.74 -2.64 19.37
CA GLN A 25 0.32 -3.58 18.96
C GLN A 25 -0.13 -4.49 17.81
N GLY A 26 -1.40 -4.93 17.83
CA GLY A 26 -2.01 -5.69 16.75
C GLY A 26 -2.04 -4.91 15.43
N LEU A 27 -2.48 -3.64 15.46
CA LEU A 27 -2.52 -2.75 14.30
C LEU A 27 -1.11 -2.50 13.73
N GLN A 28 -0.12 -2.24 14.58
CA GLN A 28 1.26 -2.06 14.15
C GLN A 28 1.83 -3.33 13.51
N LYS A 29 1.56 -4.51 14.10
CA LYS A 29 1.99 -5.79 13.54
C LYS A 29 1.35 -6.03 12.17
N MET A 30 0.07 -5.72 12.05
CA MET A 30 -0.66 -5.81 10.79
C MET A 30 -0.07 -4.88 9.74
N GLY A 31 0.21 -3.61 10.07
CA GLY A 31 0.88 -2.67 9.17
C GLY A 31 2.22 -3.19 8.65
N ARG A 32 3.07 -3.76 9.53
CA ARG A 32 4.33 -4.40 9.11
C ARG A 32 4.12 -5.62 8.21
N SER A 33 3.08 -6.41 8.47
CA SER A 33 2.78 -7.60 7.64
C SER A 33 2.37 -7.25 6.21
N LEU A 34 1.80 -6.07 5.99
CA LEU A 34 1.41 -5.57 4.67
C LEU A 34 2.59 -5.03 3.86
N GLN A 35 3.75 -4.74 4.49
CA GLN A 35 4.93 -4.23 3.77
C GLN A 35 5.61 -5.31 2.91
N LEU A 36 5.62 -6.57 3.37
CA LEU A 36 6.26 -7.67 2.66
C LEU A 36 5.76 -7.87 1.21
N PRO A 37 4.45 -7.95 0.95
CA PRO A 37 3.95 -8.07 -0.43
C PRO A 37 4.19 -6.80 -1.26
N ILE A 38 4.14 -5.63 -0.62
CA ILE A 38 4.34 -4.33 -1.26
C ILE A 38 5.77 -4.17 -1.80
N ALA A 39 6.75 -4.81 -1.16
CA ALA A 39 8.15 -4.78 -1.59
C ALA A 39 8.38 -5.30 -3.02
N VAL A 40 7.44 -6.05 -3.59
CA VAL A 40 7.53 -6.61 -4.96
C VAL A 40 6.93 -5.66 -6.01
N LEU A 41 6.10 -4.70 -5.60
CA LEU A 41 5.43 -3.75 -6.51
C LEU A 41 6.37 -2.83 -7.31
N PRO A 42 7.53 -2.36 -6.81
CA PRO A 42 8.42 -1.56 -7.64
C PRO A 42 8.99 -2.35 -8.80
N ALA A 43 9.34 -3.62 -8.59
CA ALA A 43 9.75 -4.50 -9.68
C ALA A 43 8.60 -4.71 -10.68
N ALA A 44 7.38 -4.93 -10.20
CA ALA A 44 6.20 -5.09 -11.05
C ALA A 44 5.93 -3.87 -11.94
N GLY A 45 6.03 -2.69 -11.35
CA GLY A 45 5.87 -1.41 -12.02
C GLY A 45 6.88 -1.14 -13.11
N ILE A 46 8.16 -1.28 -12.77
CA ILE A 46 9.25 -1.11 -13.71
C ILE A 46 9.09 -2.09 -14.88
N LEU A 47 8.78 -3.35 -14.61
CA LEU A 47 8.53 -4.34 -15.66
C LEU A 47 7.35 -3.92 -16.55
N ASN A 48 6.21 -3.54 -15.97
CA ASN A 48 5.05 -3.10 -16.74
C ASN A 48 5.40 -1.90 -17.64
N ARG A 49 6.05 -0.90 -17.05
CA ARG A 49 6.38 0.35 -17.75
C ARG A 49 7.42 0.17 -18.85
N LEU A 50 8.46 -0.62 -18.61
CA LEU A 50 9.43 -1.00 -19.65
C LEU A 50 8.74 -1.70 -20.83
N GLY A 51 7.64 -2.40 -20.56
CA GLY A 51 6.85 -3.08 -21.57
C GLY A 51 5.96 -2.19 -22.44
N GLN A 52 5.79 -0.91 -22.12
CA GLN A 52 4.87 -0.03 -22.85
C GLN A 52 5.33 0.28 -24.29
N PRO A 53 4.40 0.65 -25.20
CA PRO A 53 4.69 0.94 -26.61
C PRO A 53 5.82 1.93 -26.83
N ASP A 54 5.89 2.98 -26.02
CA ASP A 54 6.84 4.10 -26.14
C ASP A 54 8.23 3.81 -25.54
N VAL A 55 8.42 2.66 -24.87
CA VAL A 55 9.72 2.27 -24.29
C VAL A 55 10.33 1.10 -25.06
N PHE A 56 9.88 -0.13 -24.81
CA PHE A 56 10.38 -1.30 -25.57
C PHE A 56 9.46 -1.69 -26.73
N GLY A 57 8.25 -1.15 -26.83
CA GLY A 57 7.33 -1.49 -27.91
C GLY A 57 7.61 -0.75 -29.22
N ASP A 58 6.59 -0.73 -30.09
CA ASP A 58 6.69 -0.27 -31.47
C ASP A 58 7.01 1.22 -31.62
N ASP A 59 6.58 2.05 -30.67
CA ASP A 59 6.80 3.51 -30.69
C ASP A 59 8.12 3.92 -30.00
N GLY A 60 8.81 2.97 -29.37
CA GLY A 60 10.10 3.14 -28.70
C GLY A 60 11.23 2.41 -29.43
N LEU A 61 11.78 1.37 -28.80
CA LEU A 61 12.92 0.59 -29.35
C LEU A 61 12.53 -0.43 -30.43
N GLY A 62 11.24 -0.67 -30.67
CA GLY A 62 10.74 -1.67 -31.62
C GLY A 62 10.93 -3.13 -31.15
N TRP A 63 11.20 -3.35 -29.87
CA TRP A 63 11.43 -4.68 -29.28
C TRP A 63 10.10 -5.31 -28.80
N THR A 64 9.13 -5.44 -29.70
CA THR A 64 7.74 -5.85 -29.39
C THR A 64 7.62 -7.13 -28.58
N ASN A 65 8.44 -8.15 -28.86
CA ASN A 65 8.42 -9.39 -28.10
C ASN A 65 8.95 -9.19 -26.66
N VAL A 66 9.96 -8.35 -26.48
CA VAL A 66 10.46 -7.99 -25.14
C VAL A 66 9.41 -7.15 -24.40
N SER A 67 8.79 -6.19 -25.08
CA SER A 67 7.69 -5.39 -24.54
C SER A 67 6.56 -6.26 -24.01
N LYS A 68 6.07 -7.23 -24.80
CA LYS A 68 5.04 -8.20 -24.38
C LYS A 68 5.43 -9.00 -23.14
N VAL A 69 6.68 -9.46 -23.06
CA VAL A 69 7.19 -10.19 -21.89
C VAL A 69 7.18 -9.29 -20.64
N MET A 70 7.62 -8.05 -20.78
CA MET A 70 7.73 -7.09 -19.68
C MET A 70 6.35 -6.67 -19.16
N VAL A 71 5.39 -6.35 -20.04
CA VAL A 71 3.99 -6.07 -19.65
C VAL A 71 3.37 -7.29 -18.95
N GLY A 72 3.53 -8.48 -19.51
CA GLY A 72 2.97 -9.71 -18.92
C GLY A 72 3.56 -10.02 -17.54
N ALA A 73 4.87 -9.87 -17.37
CA ALA A 73 5.55 -10.13 -16.10
C ALA A 73 5.15 -9.12 -15.01
N GLY A 74 5.12 -7.83 -15.34
CA GLY A 74 4.67 -6.79 -14.40
C GLY A 74 3.19 -6.90 -14.08
N GLY A 75 2.36 -7.13 -15.09
CA GLY A 75 0.91 -7.30 -14.97
C GLY A 75 0.53 -8.48 -14.08
N ALA A 76 1.27 -9.59 -14.12
CA ALA A 76 1.01 -10.75 -13.25
C ALA A 76 1.11 -10.43 -11.75
N LEU A 77 1.91 -9.42 -11.38
CA LEU A 77 2.09 -8.99 -9.99
C LEU A 77 1.09 -7.89 -9.59
N LEU A 78 0.69 -7.03 -10.53
CA LEU A 78 -0.26 -5.93 -10.33
C LEU A 78 -1.72 -6.35 -10.51
N ASP A 79 -1.96 -7.55 -11.04
CA ASP A 79 -3.30 -8.10 -11.27
C ASP A 79 -4.13 -8.10 -9.98
N GLY A 80 -5.19 -7.28 -9.96
CA GLY A 80 -6.12 -7.14 -8.84
C GLY A 80 -7.03 -8.35 -8.62
N SER A 81 -7.01 -9.32 -9.54
CA SER A 81 -7.81 -10.56 -9.47
C SER A 81 -7.13 -11.65 -8.65
N LEU A 82 -5.93 -12.03 -9.05
CA LEU A 82 -5.19 -13.17 -8.53
C LEU A 82 -3.85 -12.74 -7.94
N GLY A 83 -3.04 -12.03 -8.73
CA GLY A 83 -1.64 -11.75 -8.42
C GLY A 83 -1.45 -10.97 -7.12
N LEU A 84 -1.96 -9.75 -7.09
CA LEU A 84 -1.84 -8.85 -5.94
C LEU A 84 -2.53 -9.42 -4.69
N PRO A 85 -3.78 -9.93 -4.75
CA PRO A 85 -4.42 -10.54 -3.58
C PRO A 85 -3.67 -11.76 -3.01
N LEU A 86 -3.08 -12.60 -3.86
CA LEU A 86 -2.30 -13.76 -3.43
C LEU A 86 -1.00 -13.33 -2.72
N LEU A 87 -0.31 -12.32 -3.24
CA LEU A 87 0.87 -11.74 -2.58
C LEU A 87 0.51 -11.26 -1.18
N PHE A 88 -0.57 -10.50 -1.05
CA PHE A 88 -1.06 -10.03 0.25
C PHE A 88 -1.47 -11.17 1.18
N CYS A 89 -2.14 -12.20 0.67
CA CYS A 89 -2.50 -13.39 1.44
C CYS A 89 -1.27 -14.05 2.09
N VAL A 90 -0.24 -14.31 1.28
CA VAL A 90 1.01 -14.93 1.76
C VAL A 90 1.76 -14.00 2.70
N GLY A 91 1.88 -12.73 2.33
CA GLY A 91 2.59 -11.71 3.12
C GLY A 91 1.99 -11.52 4.51
N VAL A 92 0.67 -11.38 4.59
CA VAL A 92 -0.06 -11.27 5.86
C VAL A 92 0.04 -12.55 6.68
N ALA A 93 -0.11 -13.73 6.07
CA ALA A 93 0.02 -15.00 6.78
C ALA A 93 1.39 -15.16 7.45
N ILE A 94 2.47 -14.82 6.73
CA ILE A 94 3.85 -14.88 7.24
C ILE A 94 4.07 -13.79 8.31
N GLY A 95 3.72 -12.53 8.02
CA GLY A 95 3.97 -11.41 8.92
C GLY A 95 3.17 -11.47 10.22
N MET A 96 1.98 -12.09 10.18
CA MET A 96 1.13 -12.26 11.36
C MET A 96 1.44 -13.51 12.18
N ALA A 97 2.08 -14.52 11.61
CA ALA A 97 2.52 -15.69 12.36
C ALA A 97 3.71 -15.33 13.30
N LYS A 98 3.66 -15.78 14.55
CA LYS A 98 4.77 -15.55 15.52
C LYS A 98 6.06 -16.29 15.15
N LYS A 99 5.94 -17.43 14.45
CA LYS A 99 7.03 -18.26 13.96
C LYS A 99 6.63 -18.84 12.61
N ALA A 100 6.63 -18.03 11.56
CA ALA A 100 6.30 -18.50 10.22
C ALA A 100 7.38 -19.48 9.71
N ASP A 101 6.95 -20.50 8.99
CA ASP A 101 7.84 -21.31 8.15
C ASP A 101 7.18 -21.53 6.78
N GLY A 102 7.86 -22.23 5.86
CA GLY A 102 7.33 -22.46 4.51
C GLY A 102 5.94 -23.12 4.48
N SER A 103 5.54 -23.84 5.52
CA SER A 103 4.20 -24.44 5.59
C SER A 103 3.09 -23.41 5.84
N THR A 104 3.40 -22.28 6.48
CA THR A 104 2.46 -21.16 6.65
C THR A 104 2.12 -20.56 5.29
N ALA A 105 3.13 -20.30 4.46
CA ALA A 105 2.95 -19.80 3.10
C ALA A 105 2.17 -20.79 2.22
N LEU A 106 2.52 -22.08 2.28
CA LEU A 106 1.82 -23.12 1.52
C LEU A 106 0.33 -23.22 1.91
N ALA A 107 0.01 -23.12 3.20
CA ALA A 107 -1.38 -23.11 3.67
C ALA A 107 -2.16 -21.88 3.17
N ALA A 108 -1.51 -20.71 3.13
CA ALA A 108 -2.10 -19.48 2.62
C ALA A 108 -2.43 -19.60 1.13
N VAL A 109 -1.48 -20.08 0.32
CA VAL A 109 -1.68 -20.31 -1.12
C VAL A 109 -2.80 -21.32 -1.35
N ALA A 110 -2.80 -22.46 -0.65
CA ALA A 110 -3.83 -23.47 -0.80
C ALA A 110 -5.23 -22.94 -0.46
N GLY A 111 -5.37 -22.24 0.67
CA GLY A 111 -6.64 -21.60 1.06
C GLY A 111 -7.08 -20.55 0.05
N PHE A 112 -6.17 -19.70 -0.41
CA PHE A 112 -6.48 -18.65 -1.37
C PHE A 112 -6.92 -19.19 -2.73
N LEU A 113 -6.23 -20.21 -3.27
CA LEU A 113 -6.61 -20.80 -4.55
C LEU A 113 -7.99 -21.46 -4.50
N VAL A 114 -8.32 -22.11 -3.39
CA VAL A 114 -9.67 -22.66 -3.17
C VAL A 114 -10.70 -21.53 -3.10
N TYR A 115 -10.45 -20.50 -2.29
CA TYR A 115 -11.31 -19.33 -2.17
C TYR A 115 -11.56 -18.66 -3.53
N PHE A 116 -10.49 -18.37 -4.29
CA PHE A 116 -10.55 -17.74 -5.59
C PHE A 116 -11.34 -18.58 -6.61
N THR A 117 -11.10 -19.89 -6.64
CA THR A 117 -11.78 -20.78 -7.59
C THR A 117 -13.26 -20.95 -7.25
N VAL A 118 -13.63 -20.96 -5.97
CA VAL A 118 -15.03 -21.04 -5.53
C VAL A 118 -15.81 -19.80 -5.95
N LEU A 119 -15.24 -18.60 -5.79
CA LEU A 119 -15.88 -17.37 -6.30
C LEU A 119 -16.15 -17.45 -7.80
N ARG A 120 -15.21 -18.03 -8.56
CA ARG A 120 -15.33 -18.21 -10.01
C ARG A 120 -16.27 -19.33 -10.47
N GLN A 121 -16.89 -20.07 -9.54
CA GLN A 121 -17.98 -20.99 -9.89
C GLN A 121 -19.32 -20.27 -10.06
N PHE A 122 -19.40 -19.00 -9.65
CA PHE A 122 -20.64 -18.22 -9.64
C PHE A 122 -20.39 -16.91 -10.42
N PRO A 123 -20.53 -16.93 -11.75
CA PRO A 123 -20.40 -15.73 -12.56
C PRO A 123 -21.52 -14.73 -12.22
N GLU A 124 -21.22 -13.45 -12.37
CA GLU A 124 -22.20 -12.40 -12.24
C GLU A 124 -23.25 -12.49 -13.36
N GLY A 125 -24.43 -11.93 -13.09
CA GLY A 125 -25.51 -11.89 -14.07
C GLY A 125 -25.09 -11.09 -15.31
N CYS A 126 -25.43 -11.61 -16.49
CA CYS A 126 -25.15 -10.89 -17.73
C CYS A 126 -25.94 -9.57 -17.81
N PRO A 127 -25.36 -8.50 -18.37
CA PRO A 127 -26.05 -7.22 -18.56
C PRO A 127 -27.37 -7.34 -19.33
N GLU A 128 -28.29 -6.40 -19.11
CA GLU A 128 -29.55 -6.36 -19.86
C GLU A 128 -29.28 -6.33 -21.38
N GLY A 129 -30.08 -7.09 -22.14
CA GLY A 129 -29.87 -7.21 -23.59
C GLY A 129 -28.71 -8.13 -24.00
N SER A 130 -28.18 -8.95 -23.08
CA SER A 130 -27.21 -10.01 -23.39
C SER A 130 -27.69 -11.40 -22.93
N VAL A 131 -27.16 -12.44 -23.59
CA VAL A 131 -27.48 -13.84 -23.30
C VAL A 131 -26.23 -14.53 -22.79
N ALA A 132 -26.37 -15.27 -21.69
CA ALA A 132 -25.28 -16.08 -21.15
C ALA A 132 -24.98 -17.27 -22.08
N VAL A 133 -23.75 -17.33 -22.59
CA VAL A 133 -23.22 -18.45 -23.36
C VAL A 133 -22.45 -19.35 -22.38
N PRO A 134 -22.89 -20.61 -22.17
CA PRO A 134 -22.28 -21.50 -21.18
C PRO A 134 -20.76 -21.66 -21.38
N ASN A 135 -19.99 -21.44 -20.32
CA ASN A 135 -18.51 -21.50 -20.29
C ASN A 135 -17.78 -20.51 -21.23
N VAL A 136 -18.48 -19.54 -21.83
CA VAL A 136 -17.86 -18.54 -22.71
C VAL A 136 -18.00 -17.15 -22.11
N GLY A 137 -19.21 -16.71 -21.79
CA GLY A 137 -19.43 -15.35 -21.30
C GLY A 137 -20.81 -14.79 -21.63
N CYS A 138 -20.91 -13.47 -21.66
CA CYS A 138 -22.14 -12.75 -22.00
C CYS A 138 -22.06 -12.27 -23.46
N GLN A 139 -23.05 -12.66 -24.26
CA GLN A 139 -23.16 -12.26 -25.66
C GLN A 139 -24.21 -11.16 -25.79
N VAL A 140 -23.81 -9.98 -26.26
CA VAL A 140 -24.76 -8.89 -26.53
C VAL A 140 -25.64 -9.29 -27.72
N THR A 141 -26.96 -9.18 -27.55
CA THR A 141 -27.93 -9.57 -28.60
C THR A 141 -28.28 -8.45 -29.56
N ASP A 142 -27.95 -7.19 -29.25
CA ASP A 142 -28.23 -6.01 -30.06
C ASP A 142 -26.93 -5.43 -30.64
N GLY A 143 -26.63 -5.71 -31.91
CA GLY A 143 -25.40 -5.24 -32.61
C GLY A 143 -24.39 -6.34 -32.96
N ASP A 144 -23.09 -5.99 -32.97
CA ASP A 144 -22.00 -6.94 -33.21
C ASP A 144 -22.06 -8.06 -32.17
N MET A 145 -22.02 -9.32 -32.63
CA MET A 145 -22.09 -10.56 -31.83
C MET A 145 -20.84 -10.75 -30.94
N THR A 146 -20.44 -9.72 -30.22
CA THR A 146 -19.30 -9.73 -29.32
C THR A 146 -19.66 -10.51 -28.06
N VAL A 147 -18.73 -11.37 -27.64
CA VAL A 147 -18.86 -12.14 -26.40
C VAL A 147 -17.81 -11.60 -25.42
N THR A 148 -18.27 -11.08 -24.30
CA THR A 148 -17.41 -10.66 -23.20
C THR A 148 -17.29 -11.80 -22.20
N ALA A 149 -16.10 -12.05 -21.66
CA ALA A 149 -15.91 -13.09 -20.65
C ALA A 149 -16.75 -12.78 -19.40
N PHE A 150 -17.19 -13.83 -18.69
CA PHE A 150 -17.89 -13.64 -17.42
C PHE A 150 -17.05 -12.83 -16.43
N THR A 151 -17.71 -11.89 -15.75
CA THR A 151 -17.20 -11.23 -14.55
C THR A 151 -17.56 -12.05 -13.31
N PHE A 152 -16.80 -11.87 -12.25
CA PHE A 152 -16.94 -12.62 -11.03
C PHE A 152 -16.75 -11.69 -9.85
N GLN A 153 -17.52 -11.95 -8.80
CA GLN A 153 -17.33 -11.29 -7.52
C GLN A 153 -15.90 -11.48 -7.04
N ASN A 154 -15.22 -10.36 -6.80
CA ASN A 154 -13.82 -10.38 -6.40
C ASN A 154 -13.55 -9.36 -5.29
N PRO A 155 -13.46 -9.83 -4.04
CA PRO A 155 -13.00 -9.00 -2.94
C PRO A 155 -11.55 -8.54 -3.04
N GLY A 156 -10.81 -8.99 -4.06
CA GLY A 156 -9.46 -8.51 -4.36
C GLY A 156 -8.53 -8.69 -3.17
N VAL A 157 -7.74 -7.66 -2.89
CA VAL A 157 -6.73 -7.71 -1.84
C VAL A 157 -7.36 -7.87 -0.45
N PHE A 158 -8.56 -7.35 -0.22
CA PHE A 158 -9.28 -7.58 1.04
C PHE A 158 -9.48 -9.08 1.29
N GLY A 159 -9.96 -9.82 0.29
CA GLY A 159 -10.09 -11.27 0.36
C GLY A 159 -8.77 -11.97 0.65
N GLY A 160 -7.69 -11.51 0.01
CA GLY A 160 -6.32 -11.96 0.27
C GLY A 160 -5.90 -11.76 1.74
N ILE A 161 -6.07 -10.56 2.27
CA ILE A 161 -5.74 -10.21 3.67
C ILE A 161 -6.52 -11.09 4.64
N VAL A 162 -7.83 -11.28 4.45
CA VAL A 162 -8.66 -12.09 5.33
C VAL A 162 -8.21 -13.55 5.33
N ILE A 163 -7.99 -14.15 4.16
CA ILE A 163 -7.45 -15.52 4.08
C ILE A 163 -6.06 -15.62 4.72
N GLY A 164 -5.20 -14.60 4.55
CA GLY A 164 -3.90 -14.52 5.21
C GLY A 164 -3.99 -14.50 6.73
N LEU A 165 -4.89 -13.69 7.29
CA LEU A 165 -5.16 -13.63 8.74
C LEU A 165 -5.71 -14.95 9.27
N LEU A 166 -6.67 -15.55 8.57
CA LEU A 166 -7.21 -16.87 8.90
C LEU A 166 -6.10 -17.92 8.88
N THR A 167 -5.23 -17.90 7.87
CA THR A 167 -4.08 -18.80 7.79
C THR A 167 -3.17 -18.64 9.00
N ALA A 168 -2.80 -17.41 9.36
CA ALA A 168 -1.95 -17.16 10.53
C ALA A 168 -2.60 -17.70 11.82
N PHE A 169 -3.92 -17.53 11.96
CA PHE A 169 -4.69 -18.02 13.10
C PHE A 169 -4.73 -19.57 13.16
N PHE A 170 -5.16 -20.23 12.09
CA PHE A 170 -5.28 -21.68 12.03
C PHE A 170 -3.91 -22.36 12.09
N TRP A 171 -2.88 -21.79 11.47
CA TRP A 171 -1.53 -22.31 11.57
C TRP A 171 -1.04 -22.26 13.02
N ALA A 172 -1.16 -21.12 13.70
CA ALA A 172 -0.75 -20.99 15.10
C ALA A 172 -1.46 -22.01 16.00
N ARG A 173 -2.75 -22.27 15.74
CA ARG A 173 -3.58 -23.17 16.53
C ARG A 173 -3.37 -24.66 16.25
N PHE A 174 -3.10 -25.04 15.00
CA PHE A 174 -3.18 -26.44 14.56
C PHE A 174 -1.87 -27.04 14.03
N HIS A 175 -0.80 -26.26 13.82
CA HIS A 175 0.46 -26.76 13.23
C HIS A 175 1.18 -27.87 14.03
N ARG A 176 0.76 -28.16 15.27
CA ARG A 176 1.31 -29.26 16.11
C ARG A 176 0.28 -30.33 16.48
N THR A 177 -0.90 -30.28 15.88
CA THR A 177 -1.99 -31.21 16.20
C THR A 177 -1.62 -32.63 15.75
N ARG A 178 -1.94 -33.62 16.58
CA ARG A 178 -1.84 -35.04 16.22
C ARG A 178 -3.25 -35.61 16.04
N LEU A 179 -3.45 -36.29 14.93
CA LEU A 179 -4.64 -37.05 14.56
C LEU A 179 -4.45 -38.52 14.94
N VAL A 180 -5.52 -39.27 14.79
CA VAL A 180 -5.53 -40.74 14.91
C VAL A 180 -4.57 -41.40 13.92
N ASP A 181 -4.07 -42.58 14.26
CA ASP A 181 -2.92 -43.21 13.58
C ASP A 181 -3.07 -43.37 12.07
N TRP A 182 -4.27 -43.72 11.58
CA TRP A 182 -4.53 -43.88 10.15
C TRP A 182 -4.56 -42.54 9.38
N LEU A 183 -4.77 -41.42 10.06
CA LEU A 183 -4.64 -40.05 9.52
C LEU A 183 -3.26 -39.44 9.80
N GLY A 184 -2.31 -40.22 10.32
CA GLY A 184 -1.01 -39.73 10.79
C GLY A 184 -0.21 -38.97 9.72
N PHE A 185 -0.44 -39.24 8.43
CA PHE A 185 0.16 -38.51 7.31
C PHE A 185 -0.15 -37.01 7.35
N PHE A 186 -1.33 -36.61 7.82
CA PHE A 186 -1.79 -35.22 7.87
C PHE A 186 -1.40 -34.50 9.16
N ASN A 187 -0.60 -35.11 10.04
CA ASN A 187 -0.25 -34.51 11.31
C ASN A 187 0.51 -33.17 11.20
N GLY A 188 0.31 -32.33 12.22
CA GLY A 188 1.01 -31.08 12.42
C GLY A 188 0.79 -30.08 11.29
N ARG A 189 1.88 -29.62 10.67
CA ARG A 189 1.86 -28.56 9.65
C ARG A 189 1.07 -28.93 8.39
N ARG A 190 0.97 -30.22 8.06
CA ARG A 190 0.27 -30.72 6.87
C ARG A 190 -1.25 -30.68 7.02
N LEU A 191 -1.76 -30.60 8.25
CA LEU A 191 -3.18 -30.44 8.54
C LEU A 191 -3.68 -29.05 8.14
N VAL A 192 -2.83 -28.04 8.27
CA VAL A 192 -3.25 -26.63 8.14
C VAL A 192 -3.77 -26.30 6.74
N PRO A 193 -3.10 -26.68 5.62
CA PRO A 193 -3.66 -26.48 4.29
C PRO A 193 -5.04 -27.13 4.08
N ILE A 194 -5.28 -28.30 4.70
CA ILE A 194 -6.57 -29.01 4.59
C ILE A 194 -7.66 -28.23 5.32
N ILE A 195 -7.39 -27.78 6.55
CA ILE A 195 -8.31 -26.91 7.28
C ILE A 195 -8.59 -25.65 6.47
N MET A 196 -7.54 -25.03 5.92
CA MET A 196 -7.67 -23.81 5.12
C MET A 196 -8.54 -23.99 3.89
N ALA A 197 -8.52 -25.15 3.22
CA ALA A 197 -9.43 -25.41 2.10
C ALA A 197 -10.91 -25.33 2.51
N PHE A 198 -11.28 -25.96 3.64
CA PHE A 198 -12.66 -25.89 4.14
C PHE A 198 -13.04 -24.49 4.62
N VAL A 199 -12.14 -23.82 5.34
CA VAL A 199 -12.33 -22.43 5.79
C VAL A 199 -12.51 -21.49 4.59
N ALA A 200 -11.72 -21.68 3.54
CA ALA A 200 -11.79 -20.90 2.31
C ALA A 200 -13.11 -21.09 1.56
N ILE A 201 -13.65 -22.32 1.51
CA ILE A 201 -14.98 -22.57 0.93
C ILE A 201 -16.06 -21.81 1.70
N LEU A 202 -16.05 -21.90 3.04
CA LEU A 202 -17.03 -21.21 3.87
C LEU A 202 -16.92 -19.69 3.71
N PHE A 203 -15.70 -19.17 3.65
CA PHE A 203 -15.47 -17.74 3.47
C PHE A 203 -15.88 -17.25 2.07
N ALA A 204 -15.52 -17.98 1.01
CA ALA A 204 -15.94 -17.66 -0.36
C ALA A 204 -17.47 -17.68 -0.47
N ALA A 205 -18.12 -18.71 0.10
CA ALA A 205 -19.56 -18.79 0.16
C ALA A 205 -20.16 -17.57 0.87
N LEU A 206 -19.58 -17.10 1.99
CA LEU A 206 -20.02 -15.88 2.65
C LEU A 206 -19.85 -14.63 1.76
N CYS A 207 -18.69 -14.51 1.09
CA CYS A 207 -18.40 -13.39 0.20
C CYS A 207 -19.42 -13.27 -0.94
N LEU A 208 -19.92 -14.36 -1.52
CA LEU A 208 -20.91 -14.30 -2.60
C LEU A 208 -22.21 -13.57 -2.22
N TRP A 209 -22.55 -13.48 -0.93
CA TRP A 209 -23.77 -12.80 -0.47
C TRP A 209 -23.47 -11.48 0.22
N VAL A 210 -22.36 -11.42 0.96
CA VAL A 210 -22.02 -10.25 1.79
C VAL A 210 -21.16 -9.25 1.02
N TRP A 211 -20.30 -9.71 0.11
CA TRP A 211 -19.40 -8.82 -0.61
C TRP A 211 -20.12 -7.92 -1.62
N PRO A 212 -21.08 -8.36 -2.45
CA PRO A 212 -21.71 -7.47 -3.43
C PRO A 212 -22.21 -6.13 -2.84
N PRO A 213 -23.03 -6.11 -1.77
CA PRO A 213 -23.50 -4.83 -1.21
C PRO A 213 -22.36 -4.01 -0.56
N VAL A 214 -21.30 -4.66 -0.08
CA VAL A 214 -20.11 -3.98 0.45
C VAL A 214 -19.30 -3.37 -0.69
N GLY A 215 -19.12 -4.11 -1.78
CA GLY A 215 -18.48 -3.67 -3.01
C GLY A 215 -19.18 -2.45 -3.58
N ASP A 216 -20.50 -2.53 -3.78
CA ASP A 216 -21.32 -1.42 -4.31
C ASP A 216 -21.21 -0.16 -3.43
N ALA A 217 -21.20 -0.33 -2.10
CA ALA A 217 -21.04 0.79 -1.18
C ALA A 217 -19.63 1.40 -1.23
N LEU A 218 -18.60 0.59 -1.40
CA LEU A 218 -17.22 1.05 -1.51
C LEU A 218 -16.96 1.70 -2.87
N GLU A 219 -17.52 1.17 -3.95
CA GLU A 219 -17.49 1.76 -5.29
C GLU A 219 -18.21 3.12 -5.28
N SER A 220 -19.42 3.19 -4.73
CA SER A 220 -20.14 4.47 -4.59
C SER A 220 -19.38 5.49 -3.74
N PHE A 221 -18.68 5.04 -2.69
CA PHE A 221 -17.80 5.91 -1.91
C PHE A 221 -16.58 6.37 -2.71
N SER A 222 -16.01 5.49 -3.53
CA SER A 222 -14.90 5.81 -4.43
C SER A 222 -15.33 6.85 -5.46
N ASP A 223 -16.47 6.64 -6.14
CA ASP A 223 -17.03 7.57 -7.13
C ASP A 223 -17.36 8.93 -6.50
N TRP A 224 -17.91 8.92 -5.29
CA TRP A 224 -18.15 10.16 -4.54
C TRP A 224 -16.85 10.90 -4.26
N MET A 225 -15.80 10.20 -3.83
CA MET A 225 -14.50 10.80 -3.52
C MET A 225 -13.79 11.30 -4.78
N ASP A 226 -13.87 10.55 -5.88
CA ASP A 226 -13.37 10.95 -7.19
C ASP A 226 -14.04 12.25 -7.67
N GLY A 227 -15.38 12.30 -7.60
CA GLY A 227 -16.17 13.48 -7.95
C GLY A 227 -15.93 14.74 -7.10
N LEU A 228 -15.16 14.66 -6.00
CA LEU A 228 -14.68 15.83 -5.25
C LEU A 228 -13.43 16.48 -5.88
N GLU A 229 -12.90 15.90 -6.96
CA GLU A 229 -11.72 16.37 -7.71
C GLU A 229 -10.54 16.68 -6.77
N ALA A 230 -10.06 17.93 -6.78
CA ALA A 230 -8.92 18.36 -5.96
C ALA A 230 -9.16 18.15 -4.46
N TRP A 231 -10.41 18.32 -4.00
CA TRP A 231 -10.74 18.07 -2.59
C TRP A 231 -10.68 16.59 -2.24
N GLY A 232 -11.10 15.71 -3.15
CA GLY A 232 -11.00 14.26 -2.99
C GLY A 232 -9.56 13.81 -2.81
N ALA A 233 -8.68 14.26 -3.72
CA ALA A 233 -7.24 14.05 -3.64
C ALA A 233 -6.66 14.56 -2.30
N GLY A 234 -7.09 15.74 -1.87
CA GLY A 234 -6.65 16.35 -0.62
C GLY A 234 -7.02 15.56 0.63
N VAL A 235 -8.29 15.16 0.75
CA VAL A 235 -8.78 14.34 1.87
C VAL A 235 -8.05 13.00 1.91
N PHE A 236 -7.85 12.36 0.76
CA PHE A 236 -7.08 11.13 0.65
C PHE A 236 -5.66 11.31 1.18
N GLY A 237 -4.96 12.38 0.79
CA GLY A 237 -3.60 12.68 1.25
C GLY A 237 -3.49 12.83 2.77
N VAL A 238 -4.43 13.55 3.39
CA VAL A 238 -4.47 13.71 4.86
C VAL A 238 -4.72 12.36 5.55
N ALA A 239 -5.71 11.60 5.08
CA ALA A 239 -6.07 10.31 5.65
C ALA A 239 -4.92 9.30 5.53
N ASN A 240 -4.26 9.27 4.37
CA ASN A 240 -3.09 8.43 4.11
C ASN A 240 -1.97 8.69 5.12
N ARG A 241 -1.58 9.96 5.34
CA ARG A 241 -0.55 10.30 6.33
C ARG A 241 -1.01 10.00 7.75
N ALA A 242 -2.25 10.33 8.12
CA ALA A 242 -2.76 10.03 9.45
C ALA A 242 -2.70 8.53 9.79
N LEU A 243 -3.04 7.66 8.82
CA LEU A 243 -3.02 6.21 8.99
C LEU A 243 -1.60 5.61 8.91
N LEU A 244 -0.62 6.34 8.37
CA LEU A 244 0.76 5.85 8.26
C LEU A 244 1.41 5.61 9.61
N VAL A 245 1.08 6.43 10.61
CA VAL A 245 1.55 6.30 12.01
C VAL A 245 1.37 4.88 12.57
N VAL A 246 0.31 4.19 12.15
CA VAL A 246 -0.03 2.82 12.58
C VAL A 246 0.11 1.79 11.46
N GLY A 247 0.63 2.19 10.30
CA GLY A 247 0.79 1.34 9.12
C GLY A 247 -0.52 0.96 8.43
N LEU A 248 -1.64 1.62 8.77
CA LEU A 248 -2.96 1.32 8.20
C LEU A 248 -3.25 2.06 6.89
N HIS A 249 -2.37 2.96 6.47
CA HIS A 249 -2.49 3.66 5.19
C HIS A 249 -2.61 2.69 4.00
N GLN A 250 -2.06 1.48 4.12
CA GLN A 250 -2.20 0.45 3.09
C GLN A 250 -3.64 -0.05 2.91
N PHE A 251 -4.47 -0.02 3.97
CA PHE A 251 -5.91 -0.32 3.84
C PHE A 251 -6.67 0.76 3.07
N LEU A 252 -6.18 1.99 3.10
CA LEU A 252 -6.73 3.08 2.31
C LEU A 252 -6.22 3.00 0.86
N ASN A 253 -4.91 2.80 0.70
CA ASN A 253 -4.25 2.79 -0.60
C ASN A 253 -4.75 1.68 -1.51
N VAL A 254 -4.77 0.45 -1.01
CA VAL A 254 -4.93 -0.73 -1.86
C VAL A 254 -6.23 -0.71 -2.66
N PRO A 255 -7.40 -0.44 -2.05
CA PRO A 255 -8.64 -0.42 -2.82
C PRO A 255 -8.65 0.71 -3.86
N ILE A 256 -8.20 1.91 -3.49
CA ILE A 256 -8.23 3.09 -4.36
C ILE A 256 -7.22 2.97 -5.50
N TRP A 257 -6.02 2.47 -5.22
CA TRP A 257 -4.96 2.36 -6.21
C TRP A 257 -5.08 1.14 -7.14
N PHE A 258 -5.73 0.06 -6.71
CA PHE A 258 -5.74 -1.21 -7.45
C PHE A 258 -7.12 -1.83 -7.71
N GLN A 259 -8.20 -1.35 -7.10
CA GLN A 259 -9.48 -2.09 -7.11
C GLN A 259 -10.70 -1.24 -7.49
N PHE A 260 -10.75 0.03 -7.11
CA PHE A 260 -11.90 0.90 -7.38
C PHE A 260 -11.60 1.90 -8.50
N GLY A 261 -12.66 2.37 -9.14
CA GLY A 261 -12.57 3.06 -10.42
C GLY A 261 -12.40 2.06 -11.57
N SER A 262 -12.80 2.47 -12.76
CA SER A 262 -12.72 1.61 -13.94
C SER A 262 -12.33 2.41 -15.18
N PHE A 263 -11.43 1.84 -15.97
CA PHE A 263 -11.08 2.35 -17.29
C PHE A 263 -11.21 1.22 -18.31
N THR A 264 -11.98 1.45 -19.37
CA THR A 264 -12.13 0.49 -20.47
C THR A 264 -11.19 0.89 -21.61
N LYS A 265 -10.19 0.04 -21.87
CA LYS A 265 -9.26 0.22 -22.97
C LYS A 265 -9.96 0.12 -24.33
N PRO A 266 -9.34 0.64 -25.41
CA PRO A 266 -9.87 0.49 -26.77
C PRO A 266 -10.10 -0.96 -27.23
N ASP A 267 -9.41 -1.93 -26.63
CA ASP A 267 -9.57 -3.36 -26.90
C ASP A 267 -10.71 -4.04 -26.10
N GLY A 268 -11.44 -3.27 -25.29
CA GLY A 268 -12.53 -3.75 -24.44
C GLY A 268 -12.08 -4.32 -23.09
N THR A 269 -10.78 -4.33 -22.80
CA THR A 269 -10.27 -4.76 -21.48
C THR A 269 -10.55 -3.69 -20.44
N VAL A 270 -11.25 -4.06 -19.37
CA VAL A 270 -11.46 -3.19 -18.20
C VAL A 270 -10.28 -3.34 -17.24
N VAL A 271 -9.73 -2.22 -16.78
CA VAL A 271 -8.75 -2.16 -15.70
C VAL A 271 -9.31 -1.35 -14.53
N HIS A 272 -8.88 -1.68 -13.32
CA HIS A 272 -9.37 -1.09 -12.08
C HIS A 272 -8.24 -0.56 -11.20
N GLY A 273 -8.52 0.50 -10.47
CA GLY A 273 -7.57 1.15 -9.57
C GLY A 273 -6.75 2.23 -10.25
N ASP A 274 -6.57 3.35 -9.54
CA ASP A 274 -5.92 4.58 -10.01
C ASP A 274 -4.55 4.32 -10.68
N ILE A 275 -3.72 3.44 -10.10
CA ILE A 275 -2.40 3.08 -10.66
C ILE A 275 -2.54 2.32 -11.97
N ASN A 276 -3.41 1.31 -12.01
CA ASN A 276 -3.56 0.46 -13.19
C ASN A 276 -4.25 1.21 -14.34
N MET A 277 -5.20 2.10 -14.02
CA MET A 277 -5.86 2.99 -14.97
C MET A 277 -4.83 3.95 -15.58
N PHE A 278 -3.98 4.58 -14.76
CA PHE A 278 -2.90 5.44 -15.26
C PHE A 278 -1.91 4.67 -16.17
N LEU A 279 -1.44 3.49 -15.75
CA LEU A 279 -0.55 2.65 -16.56
C LEU A 279 -1.22 2.09 -17.82
N ALA A 280 -2.56 2.08 -17.87
CA ALA A 280 -3.34 1.72 -19.04
C ALA A 280 -3.57 2.90 -20.00
N GLY A 281 -3.13 4.11 -19.64
CA GLY A 281 -3.25 5.30 -20.47
C GLY A 281 -4.54 6.10 -20.24
N ASP A 282 -5.20 5.92 -19.10
CA ASP A 282 -6.33 6.76 -18.72
C ASP A 282 -5.87 8.21 -18.42
N PRO A 283 -6.31 9.22 -19.19
CA PRO A 283 -5.93 10.61 -18.96
C PRO A 283 -6.51 11.20 -17.67
N ASP A 284 -7.56 10.62 -17.11
CA ASP A 284 -8.24 11.08 -15.90
C ASP A 284 -7.83 10.28 -14.65
N ALA A 285 -6.84 9.38 -14.78
CA ALA A 285 -6.24 8.69 -13.65
C ALA A 285 -5.07 9.49 -13.04
N GLY A 286 -4.71 9.12 -11.81
CA GLY A 286 -3.61 9.68 -11.03
C GLY A 286 -4.07 10.66 -9.94
N GLN A 287 -5.37 10.77 -9.68
CA GLN A 287 -5.93 11.67 -8.67
C GLN A 287 -5.40 11.36 -7.28
N PHE A 288 -5.23 10.07 -6.96
CA PHE A 288 -4.79 9.59 -5.66
C PHE A 288 -3.30 9.25 -5.62
N THR A 289 -2.53 9.62 -6.65
CA THR A 289 -1.08 9.39 -6.75
C THR A 289 -0.26 10.66 -6.99
N SER A 290 -0.72 11.58 -7.85
CA SER A 290 0.07 12.71 -8.37
C SER A 290 0.63 13.61 -7.27
N GLY A 291 -0.17 13.87 -6.24
CA GLY A 291 0.20 14.79 -5.14
C GLY A 291 1.28 14.31 -4.19
N PHE A 292 1.72 13.06 -4.29
CA PHE A 292 2.81 12.54 -3.47
C PHE A 292 4.17 12.97 -3.99
N PHE A 293 4.35 13.16 -5.31
CA PHE A 293 5.63 13.53 -5.91
C PHE A 293 6.23 14.83 -5.31
N PRO A 294 5.47 15.95 -5.16
CA PRO A 294 6.01 17.16 -4.53
C PRO A 294 6.48 16.93 -3.08
N ILE A 295 5.81 16.03 -2.36
CA ILE A 295 6.14 15.72 -0.97
C ILE A 295 7.42 14.87 -0.88
N MET A 296 7.44 13.76 -1.62
CA MET A 296 8.50 12.76 -1.54
C MET A 296 9.80 13.23 -2.16
N MET A 297 9.71 13.95 -3.29
CA MET A 297 10.88 14.42 -4.03
C MET A 297 11.43 15.75 -3.53
N PHE A 298 10.62 16.61 -2.91
CA PHE A 298 11.06 17.97 -2.59
C PHE A 298 10.82 18.34 -1.13
N ALA A 299 9.60 18.17 -0.63
CA ALA A 299 9.23 18.61 0.71
C ALA A 299 9.99 17.89 1.83
N LEU A 300 10.05 16.56 1.80
CA LEU A 300 10.74 15.75 2.81
C LEU A 300 12.26 15.87 2.74
N PRO A 301 12.91 15.90 1.56
CA PRO A 301 14.32 16.29 1.47
C PRO A 301 14.60 17.68 2.07
N ALA A 302 13.72 18.65 1.86
CA ALA A 302 13.85 19.98 2.47
C ALA A 302 13.67 19.95 4.00
N ALA A 303 12.77 19.11 4.52
CA ALA A 303 12.66 18.86 5.96
C ALA A 303 13.93 18.23 6.54
N ALA A 304 14.51 17.24 5.86
CA ALA A 304 15.76 16.61 6.26
C ALA A 304 16.93 17.62 6.28
N LEU A 305 16.96 18.55 5.33
CA LEU A 305 17.90 19.68 5.33
C LEU A 305 17.67 20.62 6.52
N ALA A 306 16.40 20.94 6.83
CA ALA A 306 16.06 21.77 7.99
C ALA A 306 16.49 21.11 9.31
N ILE A 307 16.28 19.80 9.47
CA ILE A 307 16.75 19.01 10.63
C ILE A 307 18.28 19.10 10.74
N THR A 308 18.99 18.89 9.64
CA THR A 308 20.46 19.00 9.58
C THR A 308 20.95 20.38 10.04
N HIS A 309 20.33 21.46 9.54
CA HIS A 309 20.70 22.81 9.93
C HIS A 309 20.38 23.15 11.39
N CYS A 310 19.38 22.49 11.98
CA CYS A 310 19.01 22.68 13.38
C CYS A 310 19.79 21.78 14.35
N ALA A 311 20.53 20.77 13.86
CA ALA A 311 21.39 19.95 14.69
C ALA A 311 22.50 20.79 15.37
N ARG A 312 22.96 20.34 16.54
CA ARG A 312 24.08 20.96 17.26
C ARG A 312 25.34 20.99 16.40
N PRO A 313 26.16 22.05 16.46
CA PRO A 313 27.35 22.20 15.60
C PRO A 313 28.24 20.96 15.57
N GLU A 314 28.48 20.34 16.73
CA GLU A 314 29.29 19.14 16.92
C GLU A 314 28.73 17.87 16.25
N ARG A 315 27.40 17.75 16.09
CA ARG A 315 26.74 16.59 15.47
C ARG A 315 26.26 16.82 14.05
N ARG A 316 26.34 18.05 13.54
CA ARG A 316 25.80 18.44 12.23
C ARG A 316 26.35 17.61 11.07
N LYS A 317 27.62 17.19 11.14
CA LYS A 317 28.24 16.36 10.09
C LYS A 317 27.65 14.95 10.06
N GLU A 318 27.49 14.34 11.23
CA GLU A 318 26.90 13.00 11.40
C GLU A 318 25.42 13.00 10.97
N VAL A 319 24.64 13.93 11.53
CA VAL A 319 23.22 14.10 11.21
C VAL A 319 23.02 14.46 9.74
N GLY A 320 23.89 15.31 9.17
CA GLY A 320 23.83 15.67 7.76
C GLY A 320 24.05 14.47 6.84
N GLY A 321 24.98 13.57 7.18
CA GLY A 321 25.17 12.30 6.45
C GLY A 321 23.94 11.41 6.51
N LEU A 322 23.36 11.24 7.71
CA LEU A 322 22.14 10.46 7.92
C LEU A 322 20.96 11.03 7.13
N MET A 323 20.68 12.32 7.32
CA MET A 323 19.57 13.04 6.68
C MET A 323 19.69 13.08 5.16
N LEU A 324 20.91 13.24 4.63
CA LEU A 324 21.13 13.15 3.18
C LEU A 324 20.81 11.74 2.65
N SER A 325 21.23 10.68 3.35
CA SER A 325 20.95 9.31 2.93
C SER A 325 19.45 9.04 2.87
N VAL A 326 18.70 9.39 3.92
CA VAL A 326 17.25 9.17 3.93
C VAL A 326 16.51 10.10 2.98
N ALA A 327 16.99 11.33 2.77
CA ALA A 327 16.46 12.26 1.75
C ALA A 327 16.64 11.72 0.34
N LEU A 328 17.79 11.13 0.02
CA LEU A 328 18.04 10.49 -1.28
C LEU A 328 17.12 9.27 -1.45
N THR A 329 16.91 8.47 -0.41
CA THR A 329 15.94 7.36 -0.44
C THR A 329 14.54 7.87 -0.77
N SER A 330 14.03 8.89 -0.07
CA SER A 330 12.73 9.51 -0.36
C SER A 330 12.68 10.08 -1.78
N PHE A 331 13.71 10.81 -2.19
CA PHE A 331 13.75 11.44 -3.51
C PHE A 331 13.74 10.42 -4.65
N VAL A 332 14.59 9.40 -4.58
CA VAL A 332 14.77 8.43 -5.68
C VAL A 332 13.63 7.42 -5.71
N THR A 333 13.25 6.90 -4.54
CA THR A 333 12.35 5.73 -4.43
C THR A 333 10.95 6.06 -3.91
N GLY A 334 10.74 7.26 -3.37
CA GLY A 334 9.48 7.63 -2.72
C GLY A 334 9.27 7.03 -1.32
N ILE A 335 10.25 6.31 -0.74
CA ILE A 335 10.14 5.77 0.62
C ILE A 335 10.38 6.88 1.64
N THR A 336 9.34 7.23 2.41
CA THR A 336 9.33 8.39 3.30
C THR A 336 9.53 8.05 4.77
N GLU A 337 9.28 6.80 5.15
CA GLU A 337 9.23 6.35 6.54
C GLU A 337 10.50 6.67 7.34
N PRO A 338 11.73 6.50 6.82
CA PRO A 338 12.93 6.84 7.57
C PRO A 338 13.02 8.32 7.97
N ILE A 339 12.47 9.23 7.14
CA ILE A 339 12.42 10.66 7.45
C ILE A 339 11.27 10.94 8.42
N GLU A 340 10.07 10.43 8.12
CA GLU A 340 8.87 10.65 8.94
C GLU A 340 9.06 10.16 10.37
N TYR A 341 9.65 8.97 10.56
CA TYR A 341 9.91 8.41 11.88
C TYR A 341 10.94 9.20 12.69
N SER A 342 11.78 10.00 12.04
CA SER A 342 12.74 10.87 12.74
C SER A 342 12.09 12.01 13.53
N PHE A 343 10.85 12.39 13.18
CA PHE A 343 10.12 13.47 13.87
C PHE A 343 8.70 13.11 14.32
N LEU A 344 8.10 12.04 13.80
CA LEU A 344 6.74 11.61 14.15
C LEU A 344 6.53 11.48 15.67
N PHE A 345 7.46 10.81 16.35
CA PHE A 345 7.35 10.53 17.79
C PHE A 345 7.82 11.69 18.67
N VAL A 346 8.74 12.50 18.16
CA VAL A 346 9.35 13.63 18.88
C VAL A 346 8.51 14.90 18.74
N ALA A 347 7.85 15.08 17.60
CA ALA A 347 7.05 16.26 17.27
C ALA A 347 5.72 15.87 16.57
N PRO A 348 4.75 15.30 17.31
CA PRO A 348 3.47 14.85 16.73
C PRO A 348 2.67 15.96 16.04
N VAL A 349 2.75 17.20 16.55
CA VAL A 349 2.10 18.36 15.92
C VAL A 349 2.71 18.67 14.56
N LEU A 350 4.05 18.57 14.44
CA LEU A 350 4.75 18.77 13.18
C LEU A 350 4.38 17.66 12.18
N TYR A 351 4.12 16.45 12.65
CA TYR A 351 3.55 15.38 11.83
C TYR A 351 2.11 15.67 11.38
N GLY A 352 1.27 16.23 12.24
CA GLY A 352 -0.05 16.71 11.84
C GLY A 352 0.01 17.77 10.73
N VAL A 353 0.95 18.71 10.82
CA VAL A 353 1.21 19.70 9.76
C VAL A 353 1.68 19.02 8.47
N HIS A 354 2.58 18.04 8.56
CA HIS A 354 3.01 17.24 7.42
C HIS A 354 1.81 16.55 6.75
N ALA A 355 0.92 15.91 7.51
CA ALA A 355 -0.28 15.25 6.99
C ALA A 355 -1.21 16.22 6.24
N VAL A 356 -1.47 17.40 6.81
CA VAL A 356 -2.28 18.44 6.16
C VAL A 356 -1.61 18.95 4.89
N LEU A 357 -0.30 19.23 4.93
CA LEU A 357 0.43 19.70 3.76
C LEU A 357 0.52 18.65 2.65
N THR A 358 0.54 17.36 2.97
CA THR A 358 0.40 16.30 1.97
C THR A 358 -0.98 16.36 1.31
N GLY A 359 -2.06 16.54 2.07
CA GLY A 359 -3.38 16.79 1.48
C GLY A 359 -3.43 18.04 0.59
N VAL A 360 -2.82 19.14 1.03
CA VAL A 360 -2.73 20.35 0.20
C VAL A 360 -1.93 20.08 -1.08
N SER A 361 -0.85 19.31 -1.02
CA SER A 361 -0.08 18.90 -2.20
C SER A 361 -0.94 18.10 -3.19
N MET A 362 -1.72 17.15 -2.69
CA MET A 362 -2.67 16.40 -3.51
C MET A 362 -3.70 17.29 -4.19
N ALA A 363 -4.35 18.18 -3.44
CA ALA A 363 -5.35 19.09 -3.99
C ALA A 363 -4.75 20.07 -5.00
N VAL A 364 -3.59 20.65 -4.72
CA VAL A 364 -2.93 21.62 -5.61
C VAL A 364 -2.44 20.96 -6.89
N THR A 365 -1.80 19.79 -6.80
CA THR A 365 -1.29 19.08 -7.97
C THR A 365 -2.43 18.69 -8.91
N TRP A 366 -3.50 18.10 -8.36
CA TRP A 366 -4.69 17.76 -9.14
C TRP A 366 -5.39 19.00 -9.71
N GLY A 367 -5.60 20.04 -8.88
CA GLY A 367 -6.26 21.28 -9.32
C GLY A 367 -5.51 22.06 -10.39
N LEU A 368 -4.20 21.85 -10.55
CA LEU A 368 -3.39 22.39 -11.65
C LEU A 368 -3.40 21.50 -12.90
N GLY A 369 -4.13 20.37 -12.87
CA GLY A 369 -4.24 19.40 -13.94
C GLY A 369 -2.93 18.65 -14.21
N VAL A 370 -2.16 18.36 -13.16
CA VAL A 370 -0.97 17.52 -13.25
C VAL A 370 -1.38 16.11 -12.86
N HIS A 371 -1.39 15.21 -13.85
CA HIS A 371 -1.79 13.81 -13.65
C HIS A 371 -0.57 12.92 -13.87
N ASP A 372 -0.16 12.22 -12.82
CA ASP A 372 0.97 11.31 -12.82
C ASP A 372 0.69 10.14 -11.88
N GLY A 373 1.25 8.98 -12.20
CA GLY A 373 1.09 7.74 -11.45
C GLY A 373 2.42 7.18 -10.99
N PHE A 374 2.38 6.24 -10.07
CA PHE A 374 3.53 5.44 -9.68
C PHE A 374 3.11 4.00 -9.50
N SER A 375 4.06 3.07 -9.58
CA SER A 375 3.76 1.65 -9.34
C SER A 375 4.13 1.19 -7.92
N PHE A 376 5.01 1.93 -7.25
CA PHE A 376 5.41 1.64 -5.87
C PHE A 376 5.28 2.86 -4.98
N SER A 377 5.94 3.97 -5.36
CA SER A 377 5.86 5.23 -4.62
C SER A 377 6.26 6.39 -5.52
N ALA A 378 5.95 7.62 -5.12
CA ALA A 378 6.12 8.82 -5.94
C ALA A 378 7.57 9.36 -5.94
N GLY A 379 8.54 8.49 -6.29
CA GLY A 379 9.95 8.82 -6.39
C GLY A 379 10.39 9.27 -7.79
N LEU A 380 11.64 9.71 -7.91
CA LEU A 380 12.24 10.13 -9.19
C LEU A 380 12.16 9.04 -10.27
N ILE A 381 12.30 7.77 -9.89
CA ILE A 381 12.23 6.66 -10.84
C ILE A 381 10.87 6.63 -11.52
N ASP A 382 9.78 6.60 -10.74
CA ASP A 382 8.41 6.62 -11.24
C ASP A 382 8.13 7.90 -12.06
N TYR A 383 8.58 9.06 -11.58
CA TYR A 383 8.41 10.34 -12.28
C TYR A 383 9.06 10.36 -13.66
N VAL A 384 10.32 9.90 -13.77
CA VAL A 384 11.05 9.90 -15.04
C VAL A 384 10.49 8.86 -15.98
N ILE A 385 10.21 7.66 -15.47
CA ILE A 385 9.76 6.58 -16.33
C ILE A 385 8.35 6.87 -16.87
N ASN A 386 7.47 7.50 -16.09
CA ASN A 386 6.10 7.82 -16.50
C ASN A 386 5.96 9.16 -17.25
N TRP A 387 7.07 9.85 -17.53
CA TRP A 387 7.04 11.19 -18.14
C TRP A 387 6.17 11.31 -19.39
N ASN A 388 6.17 10.31 -20.28
CA ASN A 388 5.38 10.34 -21.51
C ASN A 388 3.89 9.98 -21.32
N LEU A 389 3.56 9.28 -20.23
CA LEU A 389 2.18 8.93 -19.86
C LEU A 389 1.51 10.06 -19.06
N ALA A 390 2.31 10.81 -18.30
CA ALA A 390 1.83 11.87 -17.43
C ALA A 390 1.29 13.10 -18.19
N THR A 391 0.29 13.73 -17.61
CA THR A 391 -0.28 15.01 -18.08
C THR A 391 0.42 16.17 -17.36
N ARG A 392 1.05 17.06 -18.14
CA ARG A 392 1.83 18.22 -17.65
C ARG A 392 2.89 17.88 -16.58
N PRO A 393 3.71 16.82 -16.76
CA PRO A 393 4.67 16.36 -15.74
C PRO A 393 5.65 17.46 -15.30
N TRP A 394 6.04 18.36 -16.21
CA TRP A 394 6.98 19.44 -15.91
C TRP A 394 6.51 20.39 -14.79
N LEU A 395 5.20 20.57 -14.57
CA LEU A 395 4.65 21.41 -13.50
C LEU A 395 4.92 20.81 -12.11
N MET A 396 5.26 19.52 -12.02
CA MET A 396 5.63 18.86 -10.77
C MET A 396 6.84 19.53 -10.11
N ILE A 397 7.81 20.00 -10.90
CA ILE A 397 9.04 20.64 -10.41
C ILE A 397 8.75 21.96 -9.67
N PRO A 398 8.09 22.97 -10.27
CA PRO A 398 7.80 24.22 -9.56
C PRO A 398 6.86 24.01 -8.36
N ILE A 399 5.88 23.10 -8.44
CA ILE A 399 5.02 22.74 -7.30
C ILE A 399 5.89 22.16 -6.17
N GLY A 400 6.73 21.18 -6.49
CA GLY A 400 7.68 20.56 -5.58
C GLY A 400 8.60 21.56 -4.89
N LEU A 401 9.22 22.47 -5.66
CA LEU A 401 10.08 23.52 -5.11
C LEU A 401 9.32 24.47 -4.16
N GLY A 402 8.05 24.78 -4.48
CA GLY A 402 7.17 25.52 -3.57
C GLY A 402 6.97 24.80 -2.23
N PHE A 403 6.66 23.50 -2.27
CA PHE A 403 6.54 22.67 -1.07
C PHE A 403 7.85 22.52 -0.31
N ALA A 404 8.99 22.39 -1.00
CA ALA A 404 10.31 22.38 -0.36
C ALA A 404 10.56 23.65 0.46
N LEU A 405 10.25 24.83 -0.11
CA LEU A 405 10.40 26.10 0.60
C LEU A 405 9.49 26.14 1.83
N VAL A 406 8.21 25.80 1.68
CA VAL A 406 7.25 25.77 2.78
C VAL A 406 7.69 24.82 3.90
N TYR A 407 8.10 23.60 3.56
CA TYR A 407 8.57 22.61 4.51
C TYR A 407 9.84 23.06 5.23
N TYR A 408 10.84 23.55 4.50
CA TYR A 408 12.08 24.03 5.11
C TYR A 408 11.83 25.13 6.14
N VAL A 409 10.99 26.11 5.80
CA VAL A 409 10.64 27.23 6.69
C VAL A 409 9.88 26.73 7.92
N ILE A 410 8.83 25.92 7.72
CA ILE A 410 8.01 25.39 8.82
C ILE A 410 8.85 24.52 9.76
N PHE A 411 9.62 23.57 9.25
CA PHE A 411 10.45 22.70 10.07
C PHE A 411 11.49 23.51 10.84
N ARG A 412 12.23 24.40 10.16
CA ARG A 412 13.26 25.20 10.82
C ARG A 412 12.66 26.12 11.90
N PHE A 413 11.53 26.75 11.62
CA PHE A 413 10.82 27.57 12.60
C PHE A 413 10.33 26.72 13.78
N ALA A 414 9.64 25.62 13.53
CA ALA A 414 9.09 24.78 14.60
C ALA A 414 10.19 24.18 15.49
N ILE A 415 11.26 23.64 14.89
CA ILE A 415 12.37 23.04 15.63
C ILE A 415 13.05 24.06 16.55
N THR A 416 13.30 25.29 16.05
CA THR A 416 13.99 26.32 16.82
C THR A 416 13.10 27.04 17.82
N LYS A 417 11.82 27.29 17.47
CA LYS A 417 10.88 28.02 18.32
C LYS A 417 10.37 27.20 19.50
N PHE A 418 10.15 25.90 19.29
CA PHE A 418 9.61 24.98 20.30
C PHE A 418 10.65 24.02 20.88
N ASP A 419 11.92 24.20 20.50
CA ASP A 419 13.05 23.37 20.94
C ASP A 419 12.79 21.86 20.78
N LEU A 420 12.38 21.46 19.58
CA LEU A 420 12.06 20.07 19.28
C LEU A 420 13.32 19.21 19.29
N GLY A 421 13.27 18.04 19.94
CA GLY A 421 14.37 17.09 20.08
C GLY A 421 14.68 16.26 18.83
N THR A 422 14.66 16.87 17.64
CA THR A 422 14.97 16.19 16.37
C THR A 422 16.40 15.63 16.35
N PRO A 423 16.76 14.70 15.46
CA PRO A 423 18.09 14.11 15.39
C PRO A 423 19.21 15.14 15.51
N GLY A 424 20.14 14.92 16.44
CA GLY A 424 21.24 15.87 16.73
C GLY A 424 20.93 16.98 17.73
N ARG A 425 19.73 16.99 18.32
CA ARG A 425 19.33 17.93 19.39
C ARG A 425 19.05 17.23 20.74
N GLU A 426 19.15 15.90 20.79
CA GLU A 426 18.98 15.09 22.01
C GLU A 426 19.86 15.58 23.19
N PRO A 427 19.38 15.50 24.44
CA PRO A 427 20.21 15.70 25.64
C PRO A 427 21.47 14.83 25.61
N ALA A 428 22.58 15.32 26.18
CA ALA A 428 23.86 14.59 26.13
C ALA A 428 23.81 13.23 26.87
N GLU A 429 22.94 13.09 27.87
CA GLU A 429 22.78 11.87 28.67
C GLU A 429 22.11 10.72 27.89
N ASP A 430 21.23 11.01 26.92
CA ASP A 430 20.52 9.99 26.14
C ASP A 430 21.38 9.34 25.03
N VAL A 431 22.56 9.91 24.76
CA VAL A 431 23.48 9.47 23.70
C VAL A 431 24.39 8.32 24.16
N GLU A 432 24.71 8.23 25.46
CA GLU A 432 25.58 7.17 25.98
C GLU A 432 24.91 5.79 26.03
N ASP A 433 23.58 5.74 26.13
CA ASP A 433 22.81 4.48 26.18
C ASP A 433 22.55 3.88 24.79
N SER A 434 22.46 4.71 23.75
CA SER A 434 22.22 4.26 22.37
C SER A 434 23.47 3.74 21.64
N ALA A 435 24.67 4.15 22.08
CA ALA A 435 25.95 3.64 21.54
C ALA A 435 26.42 2.34 22.22
N LYS A 436 25.76 1.91 23.31
CA LYS A 436 26.06 0.69 24.08
C LYS A 436 25.09 -0.47 23.81
N ALA A 437 24.01 -0.23 23.06
CA ALA A 437 23.04 -1.23 22.60
C ALA A 437 23.29 -1.58 21.13
#